data_AF-A0A933U6G5-F1
#
_entry.id   AF-A0A933U6G5-F1
#
_cell.length_a   1.000
_cell.length_b   1.000
_cell.length_c   1.000
_cell.angle_alpha   90.00
_cell.angle_beta   90.00
_cell.angle_gamma   90.00
#
_symmetry.space_group_name_H-M   'P 1'
#
loop_
_entity.id
_entity.type
_entity.pdbx_description
1 polymer ?
#
loop_
_entity_poly.entity_id
_entity_poly.type
_entity_poly.pdbx_seq_one_letter_code
_entity_poly.pdbx_strand_id
1 'polypeptide(L)'
;STCAECHTLGRVLSERRDAEEWKILTATHLAFFPLAQWQAFAGEGGGFDGVDWESMTESEAEAEWDRRRNEKRADKADKVLDKLAKEQGLFTPEWEHWSVNRRTVPLAGAWDVTGHAIGRGDVRGTLTLVATGADEYTTEWELSIGGAPEFVRKGKGLLYAGFQWRGKCETKLPGEEPELREALILSEEWNELAGRLFTGEYSEIGLDVKLRRRIAIVQITSVDDGAVAIPSATRVVDVRGDGFPSDLAAADFHAGDGVAITAAERVDARHVRLTVDVDRKAKRGVRELSFRAVRGDASLVLYDSVDWIRVSPELGLARVGGKMRPPQTETFEAIAMNRGEDDELYTADDYAVKVVPATWTIEEFPVRENDDDARYVGTIDARSGRFTPALDGPNKERRWSANNIGDVYVVATCRLATRETPKKPKKDAKKEKEGEKKDTEPKDDDAPIQIVEKEFRSRGRMLVMVPIYVDWNRMGWDRR
;
A
#
# COMPACT_ATOMS: atom_id res chain seq x y z
N SER A 1 16.63 14.64 -4.63
CA SER A 1 17.63 14.22 -3.63
C SER A 1 17.81 15.31 -2.56
N THR A 2 18.07 16.57 -2.92
CA THR A 2 18.36 17.70 -1.99
C THR A 2 17.43 17.85 -0.78
N CYS A 3 16.13 17.59 -0.93
CA CYS A 3 15.16 17.73 0.17
C CYS A 3 14.60 16.38 0.67
N ALA A 4 15.20 15.25 0.25
CA ALA A 4 14.67 13.91 0.47
C ALA A 4 15.69 12.90 1.01
N GLU A 5 16.95 13.32 1.24
CA GLU A 5 18.01 12.46 1.75
C GLU A 5 17.90 12.20 3.26
N CYS A 6 17.39 13.17 4.03
CA CYS A 6 17.27 13.05 5.49
C CYS A 6 15.86 12.73 5.98
N HIS A 7 14.83 13.11 5.23
CA HIS A 7 13.43 12.89 5.55
C HIS A 7 12.61 12.69 4.27
N THR A 8 11.36 12.24 4.39
CA THR A 8 10.52 12.01 3.22
C THR A 8 10.29 13.30 2.43
N LEU A 9 10.27 13.18 1.10
CA LEU A 9 9.92 14.30 0.22
C LEU A 9 8.47 14.77 0.46
N GLY A 10 7.60 13.87 0.93
CA GLY A 10 6.22 14.18 1.30
C GLY A 10 6.09 15.34 2.30
N ARG A 11 7.03 15.48 3.25
CA ARG A 11 7.06 16.62 4.20
C ARG A 11 7.20 17.95 3.48
N VAL A 12 8.03 18.01 2.44
CA VAL A 12 8.24 19.22 1.65
C VAL A 12 7.02 19.50 0.78
N LEU A 13 6.52 18.46 0.10
CA LEU A 13 5.37 18.59 -0.81
C LEU A 13 4.05 18.92 -0.10
N SER A 14 3.97 18.66 1.21
CA SER A 14 2.83 19.02 2.06
C SER A 14 2.81 20.49 2.51
N GLU A 15 3.80 21.29 2.11
CA GLU A 15 3.88 22.71 2.46
C GLU A 15 3.68 23.61 1.24
N ARG A 16 3.25 24.85 1.49
CA ARG A 16 3.16 25.94 0.52
C ARG A 16 3.76 27.18 1.17
N ARG A 17 4.71 27.81 0.48
CA ARG A 17 5.49 28.94 1.02
C ARG A 17 5.78 29.92 -0.10
N ASP A 18 6.01 31.19 0.25
CA ASP A 18 6.56 32.15 -0.70
C ASP A 18 8.09 31.98 -0.82
N ALA A 19 8.70 32.76 -1.72
CA ALA A 19 10.12 32.67 -1.99
C ALA A 19 11.00 33.07 -0.79
N GLU A 20 10.51 33.92 0.11
CA GLU A 20 11.25 34.34 1.31
C GLU A 20 11.25 33.22 2.35
N GLU A 21 10.08 32.65 2.62
CA GLU A 21 9.92 31.55 3.57
C GLU A 21 10.69 30.28 3.16
N TRP A 22 10.78 29.98 1.85
CA TRP A 22 11.62 28.89 1.36
C TRP A 22 13.12 29.14 1.61
N LYS A 23 13.59 30.39 1.51
CA LYS A 23 14.98 30.77 1.82
C LYS A 23 15.25 30.68 3.32
N ILE A 24 14.33 31.17 4.14
CA ILE A 24 14.41 31.07 5.60
C ILE A 24 14.47 29.61 6.01
N LEU A 25 13.62 28.73 5.45
CA LEU A 25 13.66 27.30 5.74
C LEU A 25 15.05 26.70 5.47
N THR A 26 15.68 27.07 4.37
CA THR A 26 17.02 26.56 4.03
C THR A 26 18.08 27.10 4.97
N ALA A 27 18.00 28.38 5.35
CA ALA A 27 18.87 28.96 6.37
C ALA A 27 18.70 28.26 7.73
N THR A 28 17.46 27.92 8.11
CA THR A 28 17.17 27.13 9.32
C THR A 28 17.81 25.75 9.27
N HIS A 29 17.74 25.05 8.12
CA HIS A 29 18.43 23.77 7.96
C HIS A 29 19.92 23.89 8.14
N LEU A 30 20.56 24.91 7.55
CA LEU A 30 22.00 25.13 7.68
C LEU A 30 22.41 25.58 9.09
N ALA A 31 21.56 26.34 9.78
CA ALA A 31 21.83 26.77 11.15
C ALA A 31 21.80 25.61 12.16
N PHE A 32 20.86 24.68 12.01
CA PHE A 32 20.75 23.51 12.89
C PHE A 32 21.61 22.32 12.43
N PHE A 33 21.81 22.17 11.12
CA PHE A 33 22.50 21.05 10.48
C PHE A 33 23.52 21.57 9.46
N PRO A 34 24.63 22.19 9.90
CA PRO A 34 25.60 22.79 8.98
C PRO A 34 26.22 21.77 8.01
N LEU A 35 26.29 20.48 8.38
CA LEU A 35 26.75 19.41 7.50
C LEU A 35 25.81 19.12 6.32
N ALA A 36 24.54 19.54 6.38
CA ALA A 36 23.59 19.41 5.28
C ALA A 36 24.07 20.14 4.02
N GLN A 37 24.90 21.19 4.18
CA GLN A 37 25.56 21.87 3.07
C GLN A 37 26.29 20.86 2.16
N TRP A 38 27.03 19.93 2.75
CA TRP A 38 27.88 18.98 2.03
C TRP A 38 27.17 17.67 1.72
N GLN A 39 26.25 17.25 2.58
CA GLN A 39 25.54 15.98 2.42
C GLN A 39 24.47 16.07 1.32
N ALA A 40 23.65 17.14 1.34
CA ALA A 40 22.44 17.20 0.50
C ALA A 40 22.38 18.42 -0.44
N PHE A 41 23.00 19.54 -0.05
CA PHE A 41 22.82 20.81 -0.76
C PHE A 41 23.87 21.08 -1.85
N ALA A 42 25.04 20.44 -1.79
CA ALA A 42 26.17 20.73 -2.68
C ALA A 42 26.12 20.03 -4.07
N GLY A 43 25.26 19.03 -4.29
CA GLY A 43 25.13 18.33 -5.58
C GLY A 43 26.27 17.34 -5.91
N GLU A 44 26.29 16.76 -7.12
CA GLU A 44 27.37 15.88 -7.58
C GLU A 44 28.70 16.66 -7.70
N GLY A 45 29.78 16.11 -7.14
CA GLY A 45 31.07 16.81 -6.98
C GLY A 45 31.08 17.86 -5.86
N GLY A 46 30.00 17.94 -5.07
CA GLY A 46 29.88 18.71 -3.85
C GLY A 46 30.19 17.85 -2.61
N GLY A 47 30.88 18.44 -1.63
CA GLY A 47 31.43 17.69 -0.48
C GLY A 47 32.82 17.14 -0.77
N PHE A 48 33.15 16.00 -0.15
CA PHE A 48 34.46 15.32 -0.27
C PHE A 48 34.56 14.41 -1.51
N ASP A 49 33.48 14.23 -2.27
CA ASP A 49 33.45 13.33 -3.42
C ASP A 49 34.16 13.91 -4.65
N GLY A 50 34.78 13.04 -5.45
CA GLY A 50 35.47 13.40 -6.69
C GLY A 50 36.89 13.95 -6.50
N VAL A 51 37.48 13.73 -5.32
CA VAL A 51 38.88 14.08 -5.01
C VAL A 51 39.59 12.84 -4.52
N ASP A 52 40.75 12.57 -5.10
CA ASP A 52 41.65 11.54 -4.60
C ASP A 52 42.46 12.12 -3.43
N TRP A 53 41.82 12.23 -2.27
CA TRP A 53 42.44 12.75 -1.04
C TRP A 53 43.65 11.93 -0.60
N GLU A 54 43.68 10.63 -0.92
CA GLU A 54 44.77 9.72 -0.56
C GLU A 54 46.04 10.02 -1.36
N SER A 55 45.91 10.61 -2.55
CA SER A 55 47.03 11.02 -3.39
C SER A 55 47.63 12.40 -3.05
N MET A 56 46.96 13.19 -2.20
CA MET A 56 47.34 14.57 -1.90
C MET A 56 48.31 14.66 -0.72
N THR A 57 49.25 15.61 -0.79
CA THR A 57 50.01 16.04 0.38
C THR A 57 49.11 16.82 1.34
N GLU A 58 49.49 16.90 2.62
CA GLU A 58 48.72 17.58 3.66
C GLU A 58 48.41 19.04 3.30
N SER A 59 49.37 19.76 2.71
CA SER A 59 49.18 21.14 2.24
C SER A 59 48.23 21.26 1.04
N GLU A 60 48.21 20.27 0.14
CA GLU A 60 47.31 20.26 -1.01
C GLU A 60 45.88 19.94 -0.57
N ALA A 61 45.74 18.99 0.37
CA ALA A 61 44.46 18.70 0.98
C ALA A 61 43.90 19.94 1.70
N GLU A 62 44.71 20.66 2.48
CA GLU A 62 44.28 21.84 3.22
C GLU A 62 43.89 23.02 2.29
N ALA A 63 44.65 23.25 1.23
CA ALA A 63 44.32 24.26 0.21
C ALA A 63 43.03 23.91 -0.54
N GLU A 64 42.83 22.64 -0.88
CA GLU A 64 41.63 22.18 -1.58
C GLU A 64 40.38 22.21 -0.67
N TRP A 65 40.57 21.93 0.62
CA TRP A 65 39.58 22.12 1.67
C TRP A 65 39.15 23.59 1.78
N ASP A 66 40.09 24.52 1.83
CA ASP A 66 39.82 25.95 1.93
C ASP A 66 39.14 26.50 0.67
N ARG A 67 39.57 26.04 -0.51
CA ARG A 67 38.93 26.39 -1.79
C ARG A 67 37.47 25.96 -1.80
N ARG A 68 37.18 24.70 -1.46
CA ARG A 68 35.80 24.18 -1.43
C ARG A 68 34.95 24.88 -0.38
N ARG A 69 35.49 25.16 0.80
CA ARG A 69 34.77 25.88 1.89
C ARG A 69 34.38 27.29 1.49
N ASN A 70 35.21 27.96 0.70
CA ASN A 70 35.03 29.36 0.29
C ASN A 70 34.36 29.52 -1.09
N GLU A 71 34.23 28.45 -1.88
CA GLU A 71 33.40 28.47 -3.08
C GLU A 71 31.94 28.70 -2.68
N LYS A 72 31.42 29.90 -3.00
CA LYS A 72 29.98 30.17 -2.99
C LYS A 72 29.29 29.36 -4.09
N ARG A 73 29.16 28.05 -3.89
CA ARG A 73 28.29 27.19 -4.69
C ARG A 73 26.85 27.45 -4.28
N ALA A 74 26.31 28.57 -4.72
CA ALA A 74 24.89 28.64 -4.97
C ALA A 74 24.64 27.79 -6.21
N ASP A 75 24.16 26.53 -6.10
CA ASP A 75 23.60 25.94 -7.33
C ASP A 75 22.72 24.67 -7.34
N LYS A 76 22.36 24.07 -6.20
CA LYS A 76 21.35 22.99 -6.20
C LYS A 76 20.19 23.30 -5.27
N ALA A 77 20.47 23.64 -4.01
CA ALA A 77 19.42 24.06 -3.08
C ALA A 77 18.67 25.28 -3.61
N ASP A 78 19.36 26.37 -3.97
CA ASP A 78 18.72 27.59 -4.47
C ASP A 78 17.88 27.35 -5.74
N LYS A 79 18.39 26.57 -6.71
CA LYS A 79 17.61 26.16 -7.88
C LYS A 79 16.35 25.38 -7.53
N VAL A 80 16.44 24.49 -6.53
CA VAL A 80 15.28 23.73 -6.04
C VAL A 80 14.29 24.67 -5.36
N LEU A 81 14.75 25.61 -4.53
CA LEU A 81 13.88 26.58 -3.87
C LEU A 81 13.20 27.52 -4.88
N ASP A 82 13.91 27.99 -5.91
CA ASP A 82 13.32 28.82 -6.98
C ASP A 82 12.22 28.05 -7.72
N LYS A 83 12.44 26.76 -7.97
CA LYS A 83 11.42 25.87 -8.54
C LYS A 83 10.24 25.68 -7.57
N LEU A 84 10.49 25.42 -6.30
CA LEU A 84 9.44 25.26 -5.28
C LEU A 84 8.63 26.54 -5.08
N ALA A 85 9.26 27.71 -5.05
CA ALA A 85 8.56 28.99 -4.93
C ALA A 85 7.63 29.24 -6.13
N LYS A 86 8.02 28.79 -7.34
CA LYS A 86 7.20 28.90 -8.54
C LYS A 86 6.07 27.87 -8.61
N GLU A 87 6.34 26.63 -8.23
CA GLU A 87 5.40 25.50 -8.38
C GLU A 87 4.52 25.26 -7.13
N GLN A 88 4.94 25.75 -5.96
CA GLN A 88 4.30 25.57 -4.64
C GLN A 88 4.17 26.89 -3.89
N GLY A 89 3.73 27.93 -4.61
CA GLY A 89 3.48 29.25 -4.04
C GLY A 89 2.48 29.22 -2.88
N LEU A 90 2.65 30.12 -1.92
CA LEU A 90 1.79 30.25 -0.73
C LEU A 90 0.33 30.49 -1.09
N PHE A 91 0.08 31.32 -2.10
CA PHE A 91 -1.26 31.63 -2.59
C PHE A 91 -1.45 30.98 -3.96
N THR A 92 -2.48 30.16 -4.09
CA THR A 92 -2.84 29.49 -5.34
C THR A 92 -4.33 29.65 -5.62
N PRO A 93 -4.77 29.53 -6.89
CA PRO A 93 -6.19 29.51 -7.22
C PRO A 93 -6.98 28.44 -6.44
N GLU A 94 -6.36 27.28 -6.18
CA GLU A 94 -6.98 26.20 -5.39
C GLU A 94 -7.18 26.63 -3.92
N TRP A 95 -6.19 27.30 -3.33
CA TRP A 95 -6.30 27.82 -1.96
C TRP A 95 -7.36 28.91 -1.85
N GLU A 96 -7.44 29.81 -2.83
CA GLU A 96 -8.48 30.85 -2.88
C GLU A 96 -9.87 30.22 -3.03
N HIS A 97 -10.03 29.28 -3.96
CA HIS A 97 -11.26 28.52 -4.15
C HIS A 97 -11.69 27.79 -2.88
N TRP A 98 -10.77 27.08 -2.21
CA TRP A 98 -11.06 26.42 -0.95
C TRP A 98 -11.42 27.42 0.16
N SER A 99 -10.67 28.52 0.29
CA SER A 99 -10.84 29.50 1.36
C SER A 99 -12.20 30.19 1.31
N VAL A 100 -12.68 30.54 0.11
CA VAL A 100 -13.99 31.17 -0.10
C VAL A 100 -15.14 30.20 0.19
N ASN A 101 -14.95 28.90 -0.09
CA ASN A 101 -15.96 27.87 0.11
C ASN A 101 -15.88 27.21 1.51
N ARG A 102 -14.92 27.61 2.35
CA ARG A 102 -14.72 27.03 3.67
C ARG A 102 -15.97 27.25 4.53
N ARG A 103 -16.57 26.14 4.97
CA ARG A 103 -17.72 26.13 5.87
C ARG A 103 -17.65 24.94 6.82
N THR A 104 -18.45 24.97 7.88
CA THR A 104 -18.64 23.80 8.75
C THR A 104 -19.14 22.62 7.92
N VAL A 105 -18.43 21.51 7.99
CA VAL A 105 -18.81 20.28 7.30
C VAL A 105 -19.80 19.52 8.19
N PRO A 106 -20.98 19.14 7.68
CA PRO A 106 -21.92 18.30 8.42
C PRO A 106 -21.42 16.85 8.40
N LEU A 107 -20.33 16.54 9.10
CA LEU A 107 -19.66 15.23 9.03
C LEU A 107 -20.41 14.13 9.81
N ALA A 108 -21.20 14.51 10.83
CA ALA A 108 -21.95 13.59 11.66
C ALA A 108 -22.89 12.69 10.83
N GLY A 109 -23.07 11.46 11.28
CA GLY A 109 -23.87 10.45 10.60
C GLY A 109 -23.19 9.08 10.55
N ALA A 110 -23.81 8.17 9.80
CA ALA A 110 -23.30 6.82 9.60
C ALA A 110 -22.57 6.70 8.26
N TRP A 111 -21.52 5.89 8.26
CA TRP A 111 -20.66 5.64 7.13
C TRP A 111 -20.43 4.13 7.00
N ASP A 112 -20.51 3.62 5.78
CA ASP A 112 -20.10 2.25 5.46
C ASP A 112 -18.59 2.19 5.32
N VAL A 113 -17.96 1.20 5.95
CA VAL A 113 -16.52 1.00 5.94
C VAL A 113 -16.20 -0.18 5.04
N THR A 114 -15.27 0.03 4.12
CA THR A 114 -14.57 -1.00 3.35
C THR A 114 -13.08 -0.79 3.48
N GLY A 115 -12.26 -1.81 3.27
CA GLY A 115 -10.83 -1.67 3.44
C GLY A 115 -10.10 -3.00 3.42
N HIS A 116 -8.84 -2.96 3.81
CA HIS A 116 -7.99 -4.13 3.85
C HIS A 116 -6.96 -4.02 4.98
N ALA A 117 -6.70 -5.15 5.64
CA ALA A 117 -5.73 -5.28 6.70
C ALA A 117 -4.69 -6.33 6.29
N ILE A 118 -3.47 -5.89 6.00
CA ILE A 118 -2.41 -6.75 5.47
C ILE A 118 -2.20 -7.96 6.40
N GLY A 119 -2.27 -9.16 5.84
CA GLY A 119 -2.11 -10.44 6.54
C GLY A 119 -3.35 -10.88 7.33
N ARG A 120 -4.44 -10.09 7.30
CA ARG A 120 -5.72 -10.39 7.95
C ARG A 120 -6.91 -10.38 6.99
N GLY A 121 -6.79 -9.74 5.84
CA GLY A 121 -7.80 -9.70 4.79
C GLY A 121 -8.71 -8.47 4.85
N ASP A 122 -9.84 -8.58 4.15
CA ASP A 122 -10.72 -7.44 3.92
C ASP A 122 -11.39 -6.94 5.20
N VAL A 123 -11.48 -5.61 5.30
CA VAL A 123 -12.13 -4.90 6.38
C VAL A 123 -13.50 -4.43 5.89
N ARG A 124 -14.52 -4.68 6.69
CA ARG A 124 -15.88 -4.21 6.45
C ARG A 124 -16.51 -3.71 7.74
N GLY A 125 -17.51 -2.85 7.64
CA GLY A 125 -18.19 -2.40 8.84
C GLY A 125 -18.92 -1.07 8.70
N THR A 126 -19.08 -0.40 9.83
CA THR A 126 -19.66 0.94 9.89
C THR A 126 -18.86 1.86 10.80
N LEU A 127 -18.94 3.16 10.53
CA LEU A 127 -18.52 4.21 11.45
C LEU A 127 -19.72 5.11 11.73
N THR A 128 -20.00 5.34 13.01
CA THR A 128 -20.94 6.38 13.45
C THR A 128 -20.16 7.56 14.03
N LEU A 129 -20.40 8.75 13.47
CA LEU A 129 -19.83 10.02 13.93
C LEU A 129 -20.90 10.87 14.61
N VAL A 130 -20.63 11.28 15.85
CA VAL A 130 -21.50 12.19 16.62
C VAL A 130 -20.72 13.44 16.95
N ALA A 131 -21.24 14.61 16.55
CA ALA A 131 -20.61 15.89 16.85
C ALA A 131 -20.69 16.20 18.35
N THR A 132 -19.57 16.59 18.95
CA THR A 132 -19.48 17.02 20.36
C THR A 132 -19.08 18.49 20.51
N GLY A 133 -18.62 19.11 19.43
CA GLY A 133 -18.16 20.50 19.39
C GLY A 133 -17.94 20.97 17.96
N ALA A 134 -17.32 22.14 17.80
CA ALA A 134 -16.91 22.63 16.49
C ALA A 134 -15.76 21.76 15.96
N ASP A 135 -16.03 21.03 14.87
CA ASP A 135 -15.10 20.09 14.25
C ASP A 135 -14.61 18.94 15.17
N GLU A 136 -15.31 18.71 16.30
CA GLU A 136 -15.02 17.63 17.26
C GLU A 136 -16.10 16.56 17.24
N TYR A 137 -15.67 15.29 17.27
CA TYR A 137 -16.57 14.15 17.15
C TYR A 137 -16.17 13.01 18.08
N THR A 138 -17.17 12.27 18.57
CA THR A 138 -16.97 10.89 19.06
C THR A 138 -17.20 9.91 17.92
N THR A 139 -16.49 8.78 17.97
CA THR A 139 -16.54 7.73 16.96
C THR A 139 -16.93 6.39 17.56
N GLU A 140 -17.75 5.65 16.83
CA GLU A 140 -18.01 4.24 17.08
C GLU A 140 -17.85 3.46 15.77
N TRP A 141 -16.80 2.65 15.73
CA TRP A 141 -16.49 1.76 14.63
C TRP A 141 -17.02 0.36 14.95
N GLU A 142 -17.81 -0.21 14.07
CA GLU A 142 -18.22 -1.63 14.11
C GLU A 142 -17.56 -2.32 12.92
N LEU A 143 -16.55 -3.16 13.17
CA LEU A 143 -15.68 -3.72 12.13
C LEU A 143 -15.68 -5.24 12.14
N SER A 144 -15.53 -5.85 10.96
CA SER A 144 -15.25 -7.26 10.73
C SER A 144 -14.04 -7.33 9.79
N ILE A 145 -13.05 -8.15 10.13
CA ILE A 145 -11.78 -8.28 9.39
C ILE A 145 -11.61 -9.73 8.97
N GLY A 146 -11.34 -9.99 7.69
CA GLY A 146 -11.14 -11.33 7.15
C GLY A 146 -12.34 -12.26 7.34
N GLY A 147 -13.55 -11.71 7.46
CA GLY A 147 -14.77 -12.46 7.75
C GLY A 147 -14.98 -12.87 9.21
N ALA A 148 -14.11 -12.43 10.13
CA ALA A 148 -14.29 -12.64 11.56
C ALA A 148 -15.56 -11.94 12.10
N PRO A 149 -16.10 -12.35 13.27
CA PRO A 149 -17.23 -11.67 13.89
C PRO A 149 -17.00 -10.17 14.09
N GLU A 150 -18.08 -9.39 14.03
CA GLU A 150 -18.02 -7.95 14.23
C GLU A 150 -17.57 -7.58 15.65
N PHE A 151 -16.77 -6.51 15.75
CA PHE A 151 -16.32 -5.95 17.02
C PHE A 151 -16.30 -4.43 16.99
N VAL A 152 -16.33 -3.84 18.18
CA VAL A 152 -16.46 -2.39 18.35
C VAL A 152 -15.13 -1.75 18.74
N ARG A 153 -14.84 -0.59 18.14
CA ARG A 153 -13.81 0.35 18.60
C ARG A 153 -14.44 1.72 18.84
N LYS A 154 -14.23 2.31 20.01
CA LYS A 154 -14.79 3.64 20.36
C LYS A 154 -13.69 4.68 20.44
N GLY A 155 -13.98 5.90 20.05
CA GLY A 155 -12.94 6.91 19.90
C GLY A 155 -13.44 8.34 19.84
N LYS A 156 -12.52 9.20 19.42
CA LYS A 156 -12.77 10.63 19.18
C LYS A 156 -11.88 11.12 18.04
N GLY A 157 -12.31 12.17 17.37
CA GLY A 157 -11.53 12.79 16.31
C GLY A 157 -11.89 14.25 16.06
N LEU A 158 -11.02 14.87 15.27
CA LEU A 158 -11.07 16.28 14.87
C LEU A 158 -11.01 16.36 13.34
N LEU A 159 -11.75 17.30 12.76
CA LEU A 159 -11.68 17.62 11.34
C LEU A 159 -10.90 18.92 11.12
N TYR A 160 -9.64 18.81 10.75
CA TYR A 160 -8.83 19.98 10.42
C TYR A 160 -9.13 20.47 9.01
N ALA A 161 -9.21 21.80 8.86
CA ALA A 161 -9.41 22.47 7.58
C ALA A 161 -10.61 21.94 6.77
N GLY A 162 -11.63 21.37 7.43
CA GLY A 162 -12.82 20.85 6.76
C GLY A 162 -12.60 19.59 5.89
N PHE A 163 -11.41 18.97 5.90
CA PHE A 163 -11.20 17.72 5.15
C PHE A 163 -10.18 16.75 5.76
N GLN A 164 -9.31 17.19 6.67
CA GLN A 164 -8.29 16.33 7.26
C GLN A 164 -8.76 15.76 8.59
N TRP A 165 -9.24 14.52 8.57
CA TRP A 165 -9.66 13.82 9.77
C TRP A 165 -8.45 13.30 10.54
N ARG A 166 -8.39 13.58 11.84
CA ARG A 166 -7.44 12.99 12.77
C ARG A 166 -8.18 12.45 13.98
N GLY A 167 -8.03 11.16 14.24
CA GLY A 167 -8.75 10.50 15.32
C GLY A 167 -7.89 9.50 16.06
N LYS A 168 -8.50 8.93 17.09
CA LYS A 168 -8.03 7.73 17.75
C LYS A 168 -9.21 6.92 18.24
N CYS A 169 -9.11 5.59 18.16
CA CYS A 169 -10.10 4.68 18.70
C CYS A 169 -9.44 3.54 19.48
N GLU A 170 -10.21 2.99 20.41
CA GLU A 170 -9.76 1.98 21.37
C GLU A 170 -10.71 0.78 21.38
N THR A 171 -10.17 -0.42 21.64
CA THR A 171 -10.96 -1.64 21.88
C THR A 171 -10.36 -2.46 23.02
N LYS A 172 -11.17 -3.35 23.59
CA LYS A 172 -10.76 -4.30 24.63
C LYS A 172 -10.78 -5.75 24.15
N LEU A 173 -11.07 -5.98 22.87
CA LEU A 173 -11.12 -7.32 22.31
C LEU A 173 -9.71 -7.94 22.32
N PRO A 174 -9.50 -9.10 22.97
CA PRO A 174 -8.21 -9.78 22.92
C PRO A 174 -7.81 -10.15 21.49
N GLY A 175 -6.55 -9.92 21.13
CA GLY A 175 -6.04 -10.17 19.78
C GLY A 175 -6.13 -8.97 18.84
N GLU A 176 -6.84 -7.91 19.21
CA GLU A 176 -6.79 -6.62 18.52
C GLU A 176 -5.78 -5.66 19.17
N GLU A 177 -5.21 -4.77 18.38
CA GLU A 177 -4.43 -3.66 18.93
C GLU A 177 -5.33 -2.81 19.84
N PRO A 178 -4.89 -2.38 21.04
CA PRO A 178 -5.75 -1.71 22.00
C PRO A 178 -6.11 -0.29 21.58
N GLU A 179 -5.22 0.43 20.89
CA GLU A 179 -5.42 1.78 20.38
C GLU A 179 -4.94 1.88 18.93
N LEU A 180 -5.71 2.56 18.08
CA LEU A 180 -5.30 2.94 16.72
C LEU A 180 -5.48 4.45 16.56
N ARG A 181 -4.51 5.09 15.92
CA ARG A 181 -4.61 6.46 15.39
C ARG A 181 -5.27 6.42 14.02
N GLU A 182 -5.97 7.48 13.68
CA GLU A 182 -6.75 7.58 12.45
C GLU A 182 -6.27 8.80 11.66
N ALA A 183 -5.91 8.61 10.39
CA ALA A 183 -5.60 9.70 9.47
C ALA A 183 -6.36 9.46 8.17
N LEU A 184 -7.43 10.22 7.95
CA LEU A 184 -8.29 10.13 6.78
C LEU A 184 -8.40 11.49 6.09
N ILE A 185 -8.75 11.46 4.82
CA ILE A 185 -9.04 12.64 3.98
C ILE A 185 -10.48 12.53 3.49
N LEU A 186 -11.25 13.60 3.68
CA LEU A 186 -12.62 13.74 3.18
C LEU A 186 -12.58 14.22 1.73
N SER A 187 -13.39 13.61 0.86
CA SER A 187 -13.59 14.07 -0.52
C SER A 187 -14.26 15.45 -0.57
N GLU A 188 -14.15 16.15 -1.70
CA GLU A 188 -14.78 17.46 -1.88
C GLU A 188 -16.31 17.40 -1.84
N GLU A 189 -16.89 16.27 -2.26
CA GLU A 189 -18.33 16.00 -2.20
C GLU A 189 -18.81 15.62 -0.80
N TRP A 190 -17.89 15.45 0.16
CA TRP A 190 -18.14 15.06 1.55
C TRP A 190 -18.87 13.72 1.71
N ASN A 191 -18.81 12.87 0.71
CA ASN A 191 -19.46 11.57 0.68
C ASN A 191 -18.47 10.40 0.84
N GLU A 192 -17.17 10.69 0.90
CA GLU A 192 -16.11 9.70 1.05
C GLU A 192 -15.04 10.16 2.04
N LEU A 193 -14.62 9.27 2.94
CA LEU A 193 -13.38 9.42 3.71
C LEU A 193 -12.43 8.28 3.33
N ALA A 194 -11.17 8.58 3.02
CA ALA A 194 -10.18 7.55 2.71
C ALA A 194 -8.88 7.78 3.50
N GLY A 195 -8.26 6.70 3.96
CA GLY A 195 -6.98 6.76 4.66
C GLY A 195 -6.73 5.52 5.50
N ARG A 196 -6.12 5.71 6.68
CA ARG A 196 -5.58 4.59 7.46
C ARG A 196 -5.83 4.71 8.96
N LEU A 197 -6.09 3.56 9.59
CA LEU A 197 -6.03 3.36 11.03
C LEU A 197 -4.75 2.60 11.37
N PHE A 198 -3.93 3.05 12.33
CA PHE A 198 -2.59 2.48 12.54
C PHE A 198 -2.06 2.69 13.96
N THR A 199 -1.06 1.90 14.37
CA THR A 199 -0.38 2.04 15.67
C THR A 199 0.52 3.29 15.74
N GLY A 200 0.85 3.76 16.95
CA GLY A 200 1.41 5.10 17.14
C GLY A 200 2.94 5.27 17.09
N GLU A 201 3.74 4.27 17.47
CA GLU A 201 5.22 4.40 17.52
C GLU A 201 5.86 4.02 16.18
N TYR A 202 5.51 2.85 15.67
CA TYR A 202 5.58 2.56 14.24
C TYR A 202 4.17 2.35 13.72
N SER A 203 4.03 2.46 12.39
CA SER A 203 2.75 2.47 11.71
C SER A 203 2.55 1.26 10.80
N GLU A 204 3.39 0.23 10.85
CA GLU A 204 3.24 -0.96 10.01
C GLU A 204 1.95 -1.72 10.30
N ILE A 205 1.50 -1.76 11.57
CA ILE A 205 0.24 -2.40 11.96
C ILE A 205 -0.91 -1.42 11.75
N GLY A 206 -1.86 -1.78 10.90
CA GLY A 206 -3.00 -0.93 10.59
C GLY A 206 -3.97 -1.51 9.57
N LEU A 207 -4.95 -0.69 9.23
CA LEU A 207 -6.06 -0.97 8.33
C LEU A 207 -6.15 0.19 7.34
N ASP A 208 -6.06 -0.08 6.04
CA ASP A 208 -6.42 0.90 5.02
C ASP A 208 -7.94 0.86 4.85
N VAL A 209 -8.58 2.02 4.87
CA VAL A 209 -10.04 2.12 4.86
C VAL A 209 -10.53 3.19 3.89
N LYS A 210 -11.67 2.89 3.28
CA LYS A 210 -12.51 3.78 2.50
C LYS A 210 -13.91 3.74 3.06
N LEU A 211 -14.45 4.91 3.35
CA LEU A 211 -15.74 5.09 3.96
C LEU A 211 -16.69 5.78 2.99
N ARG A 212 -17.92 5.28 2.88
CA ARG A 212 -19.00 5.91 2.09
C ARG A 212 -20.08 6.43 3.02
N ARG A 213 -20.47 7.69 2.85
CA ARG A 213 -21.53 8.30 3.65
C ARG A 213 -22.87 7.66 3.32
N ARG A 214 -23.61 7.27 4.37
CA ARG A 214 -25.01 6.88 4.22
C ARG A 214 -25.89 8.11 4.08
N ILE A 215 -26.59 8.18 2.94
CA ILE A 215 -27.49 9.30 2.59
C ILE A 215 -28.88 8.80 2.16
N ALA A 216 -29.30 7.64 2.68
CA ALA A 216 -30.60 7.03 2.43
C ALA A 216 -30.92 6.77 0.94
N ILE A 217 -29.88 6.46 0.16
CA ILE A 217 -29.99 5.94 -1.21
C ILE A 217 -29.30 4.58 -1.26
N VAL A 218 -29.67 3.76 -2.25
CA VAL A 218 -28.98 2.49 -2.49
C VAL A 218 -27.51 2.76 -2.81
N GLN A 219 -26.61 2.05 -2.16
CA GLN A 219 -25.17 2.06 -2.43
C GLN A 219 -24.65 0.63 -2.52
N ILE A 220 -23.70 0.39 -3.41
CA ILE A 220 -22.97 -0.88 -3.55
C ILE A 220 -21.50 -0.63 -3.27
N THR A 221 -20.96 -1.26 -2.25
CA THR A 221 -19.65 -0.91 -1.68
C THR A 221 -18.59 -1.97 -1.94
N SER A 222 -18.92 -3.26 -1.85
CA SER A 222 -17.96 -4.34 -2.11
C SER A 222 -18.66 -5.65 -2.54
N VAL A 223 -17.86 -6.58 -3.05
CA VAL A 223 -18.26 -7.98 -3.26
C VAL A 223 -17.28 -8.86 -2.49
N ASP A 224 -17.78 -9.63 -1.52
CA ASP A 224 -16.97 -10.60 -0.80
C ASP A 224 -16.64 -11.78 -1.76
N ASP A 225 -15.37 -12.18 -1.80
CA ASP A 225 -14.86 -13.27 -2.66
C ASP A 225 -15.21 -13.07 -4.16
N GLY A 226 -15.07 -11.82 -4.62
CA GLY A 226 -15.41 -11.37 -5.97
C GLY A 226 -14.53 -11.92 -7.11
N ALA A 227 -13.53 -12.76 -6.81
CA ALA A 227 -12.75 -13.45 -7.84
C ALA A 227 -13.53 -14.66 -8.39
N VAL A 228 -13.92 -14.61 -9.66
CA VAL A 228 -14.75 -15.64 -10.31
C VAL A 228 -14.01 -16.28 -11.49
N ALA A 229 -13.95 -17.61 -11.50
CA ALA A 229 -13.27 -18.36 -12.55
C ALA A 229 -14.06 -18.33 -13.88
N ILE A 230 -13.35 -18.45 -15.00
CA ILE A 230 -13.91 -18.59 -16.34
C ILE A 230 -13.70 -20.03 -16.83
N PRO A 231 -14.75 -20.74 -17.26
CA PRO A 231 -16.16 -20.49 -16.98
C PRO A 231 -16.48 -20.81 -15.52
N SER A 232 -17.65 -20.38 -15.07
CA SER A 232 -18.21 -20.77 -13.79
C SER A 232 -19.73 -20.87 -13.89
N ALA A 233 -20.33 -21.77 -13.13
CA ALA A 233 -21.78 -21.91 -13.06
C ALA A 233 -22.20 -21.98 -11.60
N THR A 234 -23.34 -21.35 -11.28
CA THR A 234 -23.94 -21.29 -9.95
C THR A 234 -23.02 -20.71 -8.87
N ARG A 235 -22.09 -19.83 -9.25
CA ARG A 235 -21.16 -19.22 -8.30
C ARG A 235 -21.89 -18.21 -7.44
N VAL A 236 -21.88 -18.44 -6.13
CA VAL A 236 -22.47 -17.52 -5.16
C VAL A 236 -21.45 -16.47 -4.73
N VAL A 237 -21.80 -15.17 -4.78
CA VAL A 237 -21.00 -14.06 -4.24
C VAL A 237 -21.85 -13.18 -3.34
N ASP A 238 -21.26 -12.57 -2.32
CA ASP A 238 -21.96 -11.71 -1.36
C ASP A 238 -21.69 -10.23 -1.66
N VAL A 239 -22.71 -9.50 -2.08
CA VAL A 239 -22.65 -8.08 -2.37
C VAL A 239 -23.00 -7.28 -1.11
N ARG A 240 -22.15 -6.32 -0.78
CA ARG A 240 -22.30 -5.42 0.36
C ARG A 240 -22.67 -4.02 -0.10
N GLY A 241 -23.42 -3.33 0.74
CA GLY A 241 -23.93 -2.00 0.43
C GLY A 241 -24.85 -1.46 1.52
N ASP A 242 -25.70 -0.53 1.12
CA ASP A 242 -26.78 0.01 1.96
C ASP A 242 -28.03 0.24 1.13
N GLY A 243 -29.19 0.23 1.80
CA GLY A 243 -30.47 0.59 1.21
C GLY A 243 -31.08 -0.40 0.21
N PHE A 244 -30.59 -1.64 0.09
CA PHE A 244 -31.14 -2.62 -0.85
C PHE A 244 -32.66 -2.84 -0.63
N PRO A 245 -33.50 -2.61 -1.66
CA PRO A 245 -34.94 -2.67 -1.52
C PRO A 245 -35.43 -4.13 -1.44
N SER A 246 -36.57 -4.36 -0.80
CA SER A 246 -37.14 -5.71 -0.65
C SER A 246 -37.64 -6.32 -1.95
N ASP A 247 -37.85 -5.51 -2.99
CA ASP A 247 -38.34 -5.91 -4.31
C ASP A 247 -37.22 -6.17 -5.33
N LEU A 248 -35.96 -6.22 -4.88
CA LEU A 248 -34.83 -6.46 -5.78
C LEU A 248 -34.96 -7.78 -6.53
N ALA A 249 -34.48 -7.80 -7.76
CA ALA A 249 -34.46 -8.97 -8.62
C ALA A 249 -33.06 -9.17 -9.24
N ALA A 250 -32.77 -10.38 -9.70
CA ALA A 250 -31.50 -10.69 -10.38
C ALA A 250 -31.23 -9.76 -11.58
N ALA A 251 -32.28 -9.43 -12.35
CA ALA A 251 -32.20 -8.52 -13.49
C ALA A 251 -31.88 -7.06 -13.12
N ASP A 252 -31.99 -6.67 -11.84
CA ASP A 252 -31.55 -5.36 -11.38
C ASP A 252 -30.02 -5.26 -11.33
N PHE A 253 -29.30 -6.37 -11.32
CA PHE A 253 -27.84 -6.40 -11.24
C PHE A 253 -27.22 -6.61 -12.62
N HIS A 254 -26.12 -5.91 -12.87
CA HIS A 254 -25.33 -6.07 -14.09
C HIS A 254 -23.84 -6.07 -13.77
N ALA A 255 -23.12 -7.06 -14.30
CA ALA A 255 -21.69 -7.31 -14.06
C ALA A 255 -20.88 -7.42 -15.36
N GLY A 256 -21.35 -6.77 -16.43
CA GLY A 256 -20.69 -6.74 -17.73
C GLY A 256 -20.92 -7.98 -18.60
N ASP A 257 -20.40 -7.92 -19.83
CA ASP A 257 -20.57 -8.99 -20.83
C ASP A 257 -19.94 -10.31 -20.38
N GLY A 258 -20.65 -11.41 -20.67
CA GLY A 258 -20.23 -12.77 -20.30
C GLY A 258 -20.52 -13.16 -18.86
N VAL A 259 -21.22 -12.31 -18.09
CA VAL A 259 -21.62 -12.59 -16.71
C VAL A 259 -23.15 -12.52 -16.58
N ALA A 260 -23.78 -13.64 -16.25
CA ALA A 260 -25.21 -13.72 -16.01
C ALA A 260 -25.50 -13.79 -14.51
N ILE A 261 -26.32 -12.86 -14.00
CA ILE A 261 -26.85 -12.93 -12.64
C ILE A 261 -28.13 -13.76 -12.69
N THR A 262 -28.07 -14.99 -12.19
CA THR A 262 -29.16 -15.97 -12.30
C THR A 262 -30.10 -15.97 -11.10
N ALA A 263 -29.61 -15.52 -9.93
CA ALA A 263 -30.43 -15.31 -8.75
C ALA A 263 -29.88 -14.16 -7.90
N ALA A 264 -30.79 -13.49 -7.18
CA ALA A 264 -30.46 -12.50 -6.16
C ALA A 264 -31.33 -12.75 -4.92
N GLU A 265 -30.69 -13.04 -3.80
CA GLU A 265 -31.32 -13.25 -2.50
C GLU A 265 -30.95 -12.09 -1.57
N ARG A 266 -31.95 -11.29 -1.19
CA ARG A 266 -31.74 -10.23 -0.20
C ARG A 266 -31.64 -10.85 1.19
N VAL A 267 -30.47 -10.76 1.82
CA VAL A 267 -30.29 -11.18 3.21
C VAL A 267 -30.82 -10.09 4.13
N ASP A 268 -30.39 -8.84 3.93
CA ASP A 268 -30.90 -7.66 4.61
C ASP A 268 -30.74 -6.39 3.74
N ALA A 269 -30.90 -5.20 4.32
CA ALA A 269 -30.78 -3.94 3.57
C ALA A 269 -29.34 -3.62 3.13
N ARG A 270 -28.34 -4.36 3.64
CA ARG A 270 -26.91 -4.13 3.45
C ARG A 270 -26.20 -5.31 2.78
N HIS A 271 -26.92 -6.40 2.55
CA HIS A 271 -26.35 -7.64 2.05
C HIS A 271 -27.30 -8.33 1.07
N VAL A 272 -26.80 -8.56 -0.14
CA VAL A 272 -27.46 -9.37 -1.18
C VAL A 272 -26.52 -10.49 -1.58
N ARG A 273 -27.04 -11.71 -1.65
CA ARG A 273 -26.34 -12.85 -2.22
C ARG A 273 -26.71 -13.01 -3.68
N LEU A 274 -25.73 -12.93 -4.58
CA LEU A 274 -25.93 -13.15 -6.01
C LEU A 274 -25.45 -14.54 -6.41
N THR A 275 -26.19 -15.20 -7.30
CA THR A 275 -25.71 -16.36 -8.04
C THR A 275 -25.33 -15.92 -9.44
N VAL A 276 -24.12 -16.29 -9.85
CA VAL A 276 -23.43 -15.78 -11.03
C VAL A 276 -22.96 -16.94 -11.89
N ASP A 277 -23.29 -16.87 -13.17
CA ASP A 277 -22.75 -17.75 -14.21
C ASP A 277 -21.83 -16.94 -15.11
N VAL A 278 -20.64 -17.46 -15.39
CA VAL A 278 -19.65 -16.81 -16.24
C VAL A 278 -19.43 -17.65 -17.48
N ASP A 279 -19.73 -17.04 -18.62
CA ASP A 279 -19.60 -17.65 -19.93
C ASP A 279 -18.14 -18.02 -20.21
N ARG A 280 -17.93 -19.14 -20.91
CA ARG A 280 -16.60 -19.64 -21.24
C ARG A 280 -15.79 -18.69 -22.14
N LYS A 281 -16.47 -17.83 -22.90
CA LYS A 281 -15.89 -16.80 -23.77
C LYS A 281 -15.86 -15.43 -23.11
N ALA A 282 -16.24 -15.32 -21.83
CA ALA A 282 -16.11 -14.09 -21.08
C ALA A 282 -14.64 -13.63 -21.12
N LYS A 283 -14.43 -12.33 -21.31
CA LYS A 283 -13.08 -11.76 -21.23
C LYS A 283 -12.58 -11.83 -19.79
N ARG A 284 -11.27 -11.93 -19.62
CA ARG A 284 -10.63 -11.84 -18.31
C ARG A 284 -10.65 -10.40 -17.75
N GLY A 285 -10.29 -10.22 -16.48
CA GLY A 285 -10.15 -8.90 -15.83
C GLY A 285 -11.35 -8.44 -15.00
N VAL A 286 -11.25 -7.20 -14.52
CA VAL A 286 -12.22 -6.58 -13.59
C VAL A 286 -13.58 -6.34 -14.27
N ARG A 287 -14.66 -6.48 -13.51
CA ARG A 287 -16.04 -6.18 -13.89
C ARG A 287 -16.68 -5.31 -12.84
N GLU A 288 -17.10 -4.12 -13.22
CA GLU A 288 -17.93 -3.28 -12.38
C GLU A 288 -19.27 -3.98 -12.14
N LEU A 289 -19.66 -4.09 -10.86
CA LEU A 289 -21.01 -4.50 -10.51
C LEU A 289 -21.88 -3.25 -10.38
N SER A 290 -23.08 -3.29 -10.92
CA SER A 290 -24.06 -2.22 -10.83
C SER A 290 -25.41 -2.76 -10.38
N PHE A 291 -26.21 -1.89 -9.78
CA PHE A 291 -27.58 -2.17 -9.35
C PHE A 291 -28.52 -1.08 -9.87
N ARG A 292 -29.40 -1.41 -10.81
CA ARG A 292 -30.26 -0.45 -11.53
C ARG A 292 -29.40 0.69 -12.10
N ALA A 293 -29.67 1.94 -11.71
CA ALA A 293 -28.89 3.11 -12.10
C ALA A 293 -27.69 3.40 -11.17
N VAL A 294 -27.53 2.63 -10.09
CA VAL A 294 -26.47 2.81 -9.09
C VAL A 294 -25.21 2.10 -9.55
N ARG A 295 -24.13 2.87 -9.60
CA ARG A 295 -22.75 2.38 -9.72
C ARG A 295 -22.04 2.60 -8.39
N GLY A 296 -21.00 1.82 -8.13
CA GLY A 296 -20.19 1.96 -6.92
C GLY A 296 -18.83 1.30 -7.08
N ASP A 297 -18.18 1.05 -5.96
CA ASP A 297 -16.82 0.50 -5.92
C ASP A 297 -16.80 -1.03 -6.02
N ALA A 298 -17.97 -1.67 -5.93
CA ALA A 298 -18.12 -3.11 -6.00
C ALA A 298 -17.74 -3.67 -7.38
N SER A 299 -16.87 -4.67 -7.40
CA SER A 299 -16.42 -5.31 -8.64
C SER A 299 -16.20 -6.82 -8.47
N LEU A 300 -16.29 -7.54 -9.58
CA LEU A 300 -15.81 -8.92 -9.72
C LEU A 300 -14.46 -8.91 -10.46
N VAL A 301 -13.65 -9.92 -10.23
CA VAL A 301 -12.42 -10.17 -11.00
C VAL A 301 -12.57 -11.49 -11.71
N LEU A 302 -12.75 -11.46 -13.03
CA LEU A 302 -12.84 -12.67 -13.85
C LEU A 302 -11.44 -13.17 -14.20
N TYR A 303 -11.19 -14.46 -14.04
CA TYR A 303 -9.89 -15.06 -14.37
C TYR A 303 -10.05 -16.47 -14.90
N ASP A 304 -9.20 -16.87 -15.84
CA ASP A 304 -9.17 -18.23 -16.39
C ASP A 304 -8.01 -19.06 -15.81
N SER A 305 -6.93 -18.40 -15.40
CA SER A 305 -5.77 -19.00 -14.72
C SER A 305 -5.23 -18.15 -13.59
N VAL A 306 -4.54 -18.80 -12.66
CA VAL A 306 -3.47 -18.19 -11.87
C VAL A 306 -2.14 -18.54 -12.54
N ASP A 307 -1.38 -17.53 -12.90
CA ASP A 307 -0.17 -17.65 -13.71
C ASP A 307 1.11 -17.57 -12.90
N TRP A 308 1.09 -16.68 -11.90
CA TRP A 308 2.15 -16.50 -10.94
C TRP A 308 1.59 -15.93 -9.63
N ILE A 309 2.43 -15.87 -8.59
CA ILE A 309 2.06 -15.20 -7.33
C ILE A 309 3.05 -14.08 -7.03
N ARG A 310 2.57 -13.01 -6.41
CA ARG A 310 3.35 -11.85 -6.03
C ARG A 310 3.42 -11.74 -4.51
N VAL A 311 4.61 -11.51 -3.97
CA VAL A 311 4.77 -11.12 -2.56
C VAL A 311 4.51 -9.62 -2.46
N SER A 312 3.64 -9.22 -1.53
CA SER A 312 3.33 -7.82 -1.25
C SER A 312 3.54 -7.54 0.25
N PRO A 313 4.28 -6.48 0.63
CA PRO A 313 5.06 -5.60 -0.26
C PRO A 313 6.22 -6.35 -0.92
N GLU A 314 6.59 -5.95 -2.14
CA GLU A 314 7.73 -6.54 -2.86
C GLU A 314 9.07 -6.14 -2.23
N LEU A 315 9.12 -4.93 -1.65
CA LEU A 315 10.24 -4.39 -0.89
C LEU A 315 9.75 -4.12 0.54
N GLY A 316 10.08 -5.03 1.45
CA GLY A 316 9.76 -4.90 2.88
C GLY A 316 10.83 -4.15 3.66
N LEU A 317 10.42 -3.52 4.76
CA LEU A 317 11.34 -2.85 5.69
C LEU A 317 11.00 -3.18 7.13
N ALA A 318 11.93 -3.83 7.81
CA ALA A 318 11.82 -4.10 9.25
C ALA A 318 12.98 -3.45 10.02
N ARG A 319 12.78 -3.26 11.32
CA ARG A 319 13.85 -2.76 12.21
C ARG A 319 13.97 -3.60 13.46
N VAL A 320 15.18 -4.00 13.77
CA VAL A 320 15.47 -4.63 15.07
C VAL A 320 15.04 -3.70 16.20
N GLY A 321 14.71 -4.28 17.35
CA GLY A 321 14.24 -3.53 18.50
C GLY A 321 14.62 -4.21 19.81
N GLY A 322 14.40 -3.52 20.92
CA GLY A 322 14.77 -3.99 22.25
C GLY A 322 14.44 -2.94 23.31
N LYS A 323 15.35 -2.76 24.27
CA LYS A 323 15.11 -1.90 25.45
C LYS A 323 14.83 -0.42 25.11
N MET A 324 15.48 0.12 24.08
CA MET A 324 15.45 1.55 23.78
C MET A 324 14.33 1.95 22.82
N ARG A 325 13.93 1.04 21.93
CA ARG A 325 12.91 1.18 20.90
C ARG A 325 12.24 -0.17 20.70
N PRO A 326 10.91 -0.25 20.49
CA PRO A 326 10.30 -1.50 20.06
C PRO A 326 10.84 -1.94 18.69
N PRO A 327 10.65 -3.20 18.30
CA PRO A 327 10.90 -3.63 16.93
C PRO A 327 9.88 -3.02 15.96
N GLN A 328 10.30 -2.78 14.72
CA GLN A 328 9.39 -2.53 13.61
C GLN A 328 9.23 -3.84 12.83
N THR A 329 8.01 -4.37 12.81
CA THR A 329 7.66 -5.61 12.08
C THR A 329 7.35 -5.33 10.61
N GLU A 330 7.14 -6.39 9.83
CA GLU A 330 6.60 -6.31 8.47
C GLU A 330 5.68 -7.49 8.23
N THR A 331 4.56 -7.30 7.53
CA THR A 331 3.63 -8.40 7.22
C THR A 331 3.47 -8.51 5.72
N PHE A 332 3.51 -9.74 5.22
CA PHE A 332 3.47 -10.03 3.79
C PHE A 332 2.22 -10.80 3.40
N GLU A 333 1.79 -10.58 2.16
CA GLU A 333 0.71 -11.31 1.51
C GLU A 333 1.16 -11.90 0.18
N ALA A 334 0.59 -13.06 -0.16
CA ALA A 334 0.77 -13.67 -1.46
C ALA A 334 -0.47 -13.36 -2.30
N ILE A 335 -0.28 -12.72 -3.45
CA ILE A 335 -1.36 -12.32 -4.35
C ILE A 335 -1.27 -13.20 -5.60
N ALA A 336 -2.33 -13.94 -5.92
CA ALA A 336 -2.46 -14.66 -7.17
C ALA A 336 -2.64 -13.66 -8.32
N MET A 337 -1.86 -13.83 -9.38
CA MET A 337 -1.83 -12.94 -10.53
C MET A 337 -2.24 -13.68 -11.81
N ASN A 338 -2.90 -12.96 -12.72
CA ASN A 338 -3.18 -13.41 -14.08
C ASN A 338 -2.36 -12.56 -15.07
N ARG A 339 -1.90 -13.19 -16.15
CA ARG A 339 -0.96 -12.65 -17.14
C ARG A 339 -1.55 -11.69 -18.18
N GLY A 340 -2.68 -11.07 -17.87
CA GLY A 340 -3.31 -10.07 -18.73
C GLY A 340 -3.78 -10.59 -20.10
N GLU A 341 -4.24 -9.67 -20.95
CA GLU A 341 -4.71 -9.93 -22.30
C GLU A 341 -3.61 -10.34 -23.28
N ASP A 342 -2.36 -9.91 -23.06
CA ASP A 342 -1.22 -10.19 -23.94
C ASP A 342 -0.65 -11.62 -23.81
N ASP A 343 -1.05 -12.37 -22.77
CA ASP A 343 -0.54 -13.70 -22.45
C ASP A 343 0.99 -13.74 -22.21
N GLU A 344 1.54 -12.65 -21.67
CA GLU A 344 2.93 -12.51 -21.23
C GLU A 344 3.00 -12.25 -19.72
N LEU A 345 4.07 -12.71 -19.06
CA LEU A 345 4.20 -12.53 -17.60
C LEU A 345 4.96 -11.23 -17.32
N TYR A 346 4.60 -10.56 -16.23
CA TYR A 346 5.30 -9.39 -15.69
C TYR A 346 5.19 -8.16 -16.61
N THR A 347 4.06 -8.05 -17.31
CA THR A 347 3.70 -6.90 -18.14
C THR A 347 2.71 -6.01 -17.40
N ALA A 348 2.35 -4.87 -18.02
CA ALA A 348 1.53 -3.86 -17.38
C ALA A 348 0.04 -4.24 -17.29
N ASP A 349 -0.42 -5.21 -18.07
CA ASP A 349 -1.79 -5.72 -18.06
C ASP A 349 -1.98 -6.95 -17.16
N ASP A 350 -0.90 -7.46 -16.54
CA ASP A 350 -1.00 -8.39 -15.42
C ASP A 350 -1.89 -7.79 -14.33
N TYR A 351 -2.81 -8.59 -13.78
CA TYR A 351 -3.73 -8.11 -12.77
C TYR A 351 -3.86 -9.08 -11.59
N ALA A 352 -4.11 -8.50 -10.42
CA ALA A 352 -4.33 -9.25 -9.19
C ALA A 352 -5.69 -9.95 -9.24
N VAL A 353 -5.70 -11.25 -8.99
CA VAL A 353 -6.91 -12.07 -8.91
C VAL A 353 -7.46 -12.04 -7.49
N LYS A 354 -6.64 -12.47 -6.52
CA LYS A 354 -6.99 -12.49 -5.09
C LYS A 354 -5.76 -12.72 -4.21
N VAL A 355 -5.85 -12.34 -2.95
CA VAL A 355 -4.92 -12.80 -1.91
C VAL A 355 -5.13 -14.30 -1.69
N VAL A 356 -4.04 -15.04 -1.54
CA VAL A 356 -4.03 -16.50 -1.35
C VAL A 356 -3.23 -16.88 -0.11
N PRO A 357 -3.63 -17.95 0.61
CA PRO A 357 -2.82 -18.48 1.68
C PRO A 357 -1.50 -19.01 1.13
N ALA A 358 -0.40 -18.74 1.83
CA ALA A 358 0.93 -19.21 1.49
C ALA A 358 1.68 -19.68 2.73
N THR A 359 2.66 -20.54 2.50
CA THR A 359 3.70 -20.86 3.48
C THR A 359 4.86 -19.90 3.30
N TRP A 360 5.31 -19.31 4.41
CA TRP A 360 6.32 -18.25 4.42
C TRP A 360 7.65 -18.73 4.97
N THR A 361 8.74 -18.36 4.29
CA THR A 361 10.12 -18.61 4.76
C THR A 361 11.01 -17.41 4.49
N ILE A 362 12.16 -17.37 5.17
CA ILE A 362 13.25 -16.43 4.91
C ILE A 362 14.37 -17.19 4.22
N GLU A 363 14.94 -16.60 3.18
CA GLU A 363 16.12 -17.12 2.50
C GLU A 363 17.19 -16.05 2.38
N GLU A 364 18.44 -16.47 2.25
CA GLU A 364 19.58 -15.57 2.13
C GLU A 364 19.48 -14.75 0.83
N PHE A 365 19.65 -13.43 0.94
CA PHE A 365 19.92 -12.56 -0.20
C PHE A 365 21.44 -12.39 -0.27
N PRO A 366 22.16 -13.07 -1.19
CA PRO A 366 23.62 -13.07 -1.17
C PRO A 366 24.17 -11.73 -1.65
N VAL A 367 24.48 -10.81 -0.72
CA VAL A 367 25.19 -9.54 -1.02
C VAL A 367 26.70 -9.74 -0.91
N ARG A 368 27.15 -10.60 0.01
CA ARG A 368 28.57 -10.84 0.31
C ARG A 368 28.91 -12.33 0.39
N GLU A 369 30.20 -12.63 0.35
CA GLU A 369 30.70 -13.99 0.57
C GLU A 369 30.41 -14.43 2.01
N ASN A 370 29.87 -15.64 2.18
CA ASN A 370 29.42 -16.19 3.46
C ASN A 370 28.35 -15.34 4.16
N ASP A 371 27.40 -14.80 3.40
CA ASP A 371 26.25 -14.09 3.96
C ASP A 371 25.43 -15.04 4.84
N ASP A 372 25.11 -14.55 6.03
CA ASP A 372 24.46 -15.29 7.11
C ASP A 372 23.27 -14.52 7.68
N ASP A 373 22.80 -13.51 6.94
CA ASP A 373 21.80 -12.57 7.42
C ASP A 373 20.50 -13.30 7.78
N ALA A 374 20.05 -14.26 6.96
CA ALA A 374 18.82 -15.01 7.20
C ALA A 374 18.82 -15.77 8.54
N ARG A 375 19.98 -16.11 9.09
CA ARG A 375 20.12 -16.75 10.40
C ARG A 375 19.91 -15.78 11.55
N TYR A 376 20.24 -14.50 11.37
CA TYR A 376 20.35 -13.53 12.46
C TYR A 376 19.26 -12.46 12.45
N VAL A 377 18.66 -12.13 11.29
CA VAL A 377 17.76 -10.96 11.19
C VAL A 377 16.45 -11.10 11.97
N GLY A 378 15.96 -12.32 12.21
CA GLY A 378 14.69 -12.56 12.88
C GLY A 378 13.99 -13.82 12.38
N THR A 379 12.66 -13.86 12.54
CA THR A 379 11.83 -15.00 12.15
C THR A 379 10.55 -14.55 11.46
N ILE A 380 10.07 -15.34 10.50
CA ILE A 380 8.75 -15.14 9.88
C ILE A 380 7.81 -16.24 10.33
N ASP A 381 6.59 -15.87 10.72
CA ASP A 381 5.56 -16.85 11.00
C ASP A 381 5.09 -17.49 9.68
N ALA A 382 5.25 -18.81 9.60
CA ALA A 382 5.06 -19.57 8.36
C ALA A 382 3.62 -19.52 7.82
N ARG A 383 2.62 -19.11 8.62
CA ARG A 383 1.20 -19.08 8.22
C ARG A 383 0.70 -17.68 7.91
N SER A 384 1.03 -16.72 8.77
CA SER A 384 0.55 -15.33 8.68
C SER A 384 1.45 -14.44 7.82
N GLY A 385 2.68 -14.85 7.52
CA GLY A 385 3.63 -14.02 6.79
C GLY A 385 4.12 -12.82 7.60
N ARG A 386 3.88 -12.79 8.91
CA ARG A 386 4.37 -11.73 9.79
C ARG A 386 5.83 -11.98 10.17
N PHE A 387 6.70 -11.06 9.78
CA PHE A 387 8.09 -11.04 10.17
C PHE A 387 8.28 -10.32 11.52
N THR A 388 9.00 -10.96 12.43
CA THR A 388 9.44 -10.38 13.70
C THR A 388 10.96 -10.30 13.70
N PRO A 389 11.54 -9.08 13.72
CA PRO A 389 12.98 -8.91 13.72
C PRO A 389 13.61 -9.33 15.05
N ALA A 390 14.89 -9.65 15.01
CA ALA A 390 15.67 -10.01 16.18
C ALA A 390 15.98 -8.80 17.08
N LEU A 391 16.65 -9.08 18.20
CA LEU A 391 17.04 -8.08 19.19
C LEU A 391 18.05 -7.08 18.60
N ASP A 392 17.87 -5.81 18.96
CA ASP A 392 18.80 -4.72 18.66
C ASP A 392 20.12 -4.81 19.44
N GLY A 393 21.19 -4.24 18.87
CA GLY A 393 22.53 -4.13 19.44
C GLY A 393 23.55 -5.16 18.96
N PRO A 394 24.83 -5.00 19.36
CA PRO A 394 25.92 -5.87 18.91
C PRO A 394 25.69 -7.34 19.27
N ASN A 395 25.78 -8.23 18.28
CA ASN A 395 25.65 -9.67 18.48
C ASN A 395 27.01 -10.37 18.36
N LYS A 396 27.55 -10.87 19.48
CA LYS A 396 28.86 -11.56 19.55
C LYS A 396 28.98 -12.81 18.68
N GLU A 397 27.86 -13.41 18.28
CA GLU A 397 27.83 -14.56 17.38
C GLU A 397 28.05 -14.17 15.91
N ARG A 398 27.86 -12.88 15.57
CA ARG A 398 28.12 -12.35 14.25
C ARG A 398 29.56 -11.89 14.11
N ARG A 399 30.07 -11.95 12.88
CA ARG A 399 31.38 -11.39 12.55
C ARG A 399 31.45 -9.92 12.96
N TRP A 400 32.55 -9.55 13.62
CA TRP A 400 32.79 -8.21 14.20
C TRP A 400 31.76 -7.74 15.22
N SER A 401 30.98 -8.66 15.81
CA SER A 401 29.87 -8.30 16.69
C SER A 401 28.84 -7.38 16.03
N ALA A 402 28.60 -7.56 14.72
CA ALA A 402 27.59 -6.79 13.99
C ALA A 402 26.19 -6.93 14.61
N ASN A 403 25.32 -5.95 14.35
CA ASN A 403 23.91 -6.02 14.74
C ASN A 403 23.17 -7.13 13.98
N ASN A 404 21.97 -7.49 14.43
CA ASN A 404 21.09 -8.46 13.77
C ASN A 404 20.33 -7.86 12.56
N ILE A 405 21.04 -7.14 11.72
CA ILE A 405 20.53 -6.49 10.50
C ILE A 405 20.95 -7.28 9.26
N GLY A 406 20.30 -7.05 8.13
CA GLY A 406 20.65 -7.75 6.91
C GLY A 406 19.63 -7.61 5.81
N ASP A 407 19.97 -8.15 4.65
CA ASP A 407 19.12 -8.23 3.47
C ASP A 407 18.69 -9.68 3.26
N VAL A 408 17.39 -9.92 3.08
CA VAL A 408 16.86 -11.28 2.95
C VAL A 408 15.76 -11.35 1.90
N TYR A 409 15.58 -12.53 1.32
CA TYR A 409 14.37 -12.84 0.59
C TYR A 409 13.28 -13.30 1.56
N VAL A 410 12.07 -12.77 1.36
CA VAL A 410 10.85 -13.31 1.96
C VAL A 410 10.14 -14.12 0.90
N VAL A 411 9.95 -15.41 1.16
CA VAL A 411 9.49 -16.37 0.15
C VAL A 411 8.09 -16.84 0.49
N ALA A 412 7.17 -16.65 -0.45
CA ALA A 412 5.84 -17.24 -0.42
C ALA A 412 5.82 -18.50 -1.28
N THR A 413 5.30 -19.60 -0.75
CA THR A 413 5.01 -20.83 -1.50
C THR A 413 3.56 -21.25 -1.28
N CYS A 414 2.81 -21.52 -2.35
CA CYS A 414 1.44 -22.02 -2.25
C CYS A 414 1.10 -23.02 -3.37
N ARG A 415 0.11 -23.87 -3.13
CA ARG A 415 -0.48 -24.74 -4.16
C ARG A 415 -1.86 -24.22 -4.50
N LEU A 416 -2.08 -23.99 -5.79
CA LEU A 416 -3.35 -23.48 -6.30
C LEU A 416 -3.81 -24.33 -7.47
N ALA A 417 -5.10 -24.58 -7.53
CA ALA A 417 -5.75 -25.09 -8.72
C ALA A 417 -5.75 -23.98 -9.79
N THR A 418 -5.24 -24.28 -10.97
CA THR A 418 -5.16 -23.34 -12.09
C THR A 418 -5.40 -24.09 -13.40
N ARG A 419 -5.82 -23.37 -14.44
CA ARG A 419 -5.89 -23.93 -15.79
C ARG A 419 -4.50 -24.30 -16.28
N GLU A 420 -4.38 -25.48 -16.90
CA GLU A 420 -3.15 -25.86 -17.57
C GLU A 420 -2.95 -24.97 -18.81
N THR A 421 -1.96 -24.08 -18.74
CA THR A 421 -1.55 -23.30 -19.91
C THR A 421 -0.69 -24.18 -20.83
N PRO A 422 -1.06 -24.38 -22.10
CA PRO A 422 -0.22 -25.11 -23.04
C PRO A 422 1.15 -24.41 -23.14
N LYS A 423 2.25 -25.17 -23.03
CA LYS A 423 3.59 -24.62 -23.24
C LYS A 423 3.63 -23.97 -24.63
N LYS A 424 3.91 -22.65 -24.71
CA LYS A 424 4.24 -22.00 -25.99
C LYS A 424 5.33 -22.87 -26.64
N PRO A 425 5.15 -23.38 -27.87
CA PRO A 425 6.17 -24.21 -28.50
C PRO A 425 7.47 -23.42 -28.52
N LYS A 426 8.57 -24.03 -28.08
CA LYS A 426 9.89 -23.42 -28.18
C LYS A 426 10.07 -23.01 -29.65
N LYS A 427 10.17 -21.70 -29.93
CA LYS A 427 10.67 -21.23 -31.22
C LYS A 427 12.11 -21.75 -31.29
N ASP A 428 12.31 -22.87 -31.98
CA ASP A 428 13.64 -23.26 -32.41
C ASP A 428 14.20 -22.09 -33.20
N ALA A 429 15.29 -21.50 -32.71
CA ALA A 429 15.95 -20.32 -33.28
C ALA A 429 16.63 -20.61 -34.63
N LYS A 430 16.07 -21.53 -35.43
CA LYS A 430 16.63 -22.00 -36.69
C LYS A 430 15.56 -22.45 -37.67
N LYS A 431 14.52 -21.64 -37.90
CA LYS A 431 13.67 -21.70 -39.11
C LYS A 431 12.83 -20.42 -39.29
N GLU A 432 13.49 -19.26 -39.34
CA GLU A 432 12.96 -18.08 -40.04
C GLU A 432 13.69 -17.91 -41.36
N LYS A 433 13.52 -18.89 -42.25
CA LYS A 433 13.64 -18.74 -43.71
C LYS A 433 12.81 -19.84 -44.36
N GLU A 434 11.54 -19.53 -44.54
CA GLU A 434 10.68 -19.87 -45.69
C GLU A 434 9.23 -19.74 -45.23
N GLY A 435 8.46 -18.96 -45.98
CA GLY A 435 7.06 -18.68 -45.69
C GLY A 435 6.23 -19.95 -45.81
N GLU A 436 5.97 -20.59 -44.69
CA GLU A 436 4.95 -21.63 -44.57
C GLU A 436 3.96 -21.15 -43.51
N LYS A 437 2.80 -20.67 -43.96
CA LYS A 437 1.64 -20.48 -43.08
C LYS A 437 1.28 -21.86 -42.53
N LYS A 438 1.68 -22.14 -41.28
CA LYS A 438 1.04 -23.20 -40.52
C LYS A 438 -0.38 -22.74 -40.23
N ASP A 439 -1.34 -23.34 -40.92
CA ASP A 439 -2.74 -23.32 -40.50
C ASP A 439 -2.79 -23.82 -39.05
N THR A 440 -3.02 -22.89 -38.12
CA THR A 440 -3.44 -23.23 -36.77
C THR A 440 -4.78 -23.94 -36.90
N GLU A 441 -4.80 -25.25 -36.62
CA GLU A 441 -6.04 -25.99 -36.38
C GLU A 441 -6.95 -25.14 -35.48
N PRO A 442 -8.25 -25.04 -35.79
CA PRO A 442 -9.18 -24.35 -34.92
C PRO A 442 -9.08 -24.99 -33.54
N LYS A 443 -8.68 -24.20 -32.53
CA LYS A 443 -8.81 -24.64 -31.14
C LYS A 443 -10.28 -25.00 -30.97
N ASP A 444 -10.54 -26.25 -30.64
CA ASP A 444 -11.88 -26.69 -30.27
C ASP A 444 -12.27 -25.93 -29.00
N ASP A 445 -13.03 -24.84 -29.21
CA ASP A 445 -13.44 -23.93 -28.14
C ASP A 445 -14.26 -24.64 -27.06
N ASP A 446 -14.75 -25.87 -27.32
CA ASP A 446 -15.55 -26.69 -26.41
C ASP A 446 -14.76 -27.79 -25.67
N ALA A 447 -13.46 -28.00 -25.97
CA ALA A 447 -12.66 -29.03 -25.29
C ALA A 447 -12.64 -28.83 -23.76
N PRO A 448 -12.67 -29.89 -22.92
CA PRO A 448 -12.74 -29.72 -21.47
C PRO A 448 -11.53 -28.93 -20.92
N ILE A 449 -11.80 -27.94 -20.07
CA ILE A 449 -10.74 -27.14 -19.42
C ILE A 449 -10.05 -28.03 -18.39
N GLN A 450 -8.76 -28.27 -18.59
CA GLN A 450 -7.94 -29.02 -17.66
C GLN A 450 -7.47 -28.10 -16.53
N ILE A 451 -7.91 -28.41 -15.32
CA ILE A 451 -7.45 -27.78 -14.09
C ILE A 451 -6.39 -28.68 -13.47
N VAL A 452 -5.24 -28.11 -13.17
CA VAL A 452 -4.11 -28.78 -12.52
C VAL A 452 -3.78 -28.09 -11.21
N GLU A 453 -3.36 -28.86 -10.22
CA GLU A 453 -2.76 -28.29 -9.01
C GLU A 453 -1.29 -27.97 -9.30
N LYS A 454 -0.92 -26.70 -9.16
CA LYS A 454 0.45 -26.23 -9.40
C LYS A 454 1.00 -25.58 -8.14
N GLU A 455 2.27 -25.84 -7.87
CA GLU A 455 3.02 -25.12 -6.86
C GLU A 455 3.56 -23.81 -7.44
N PHE A 456 3.28 -22.73 -6.74
CA PHE A 456 3.74 -21.39 -7.04
C PHE A 456 4.71 -20.95 -5.95
N ARG A 457 5.75 -20.24 -6.37
CA ARG A 457 6.77 -19.71 -5.48
C ARG A 457 7.18 -18.32 -5.95
N SER A 458 7.27 -17.40 -5.02
CA SER A 458 7.66 -16.01 -5.28
C SER A 458 8.49 -15.47 -4.13
N ARG A 459 9.29 -14.45 -4.42
CA ARG A 459 10.18 -13.81 -3.45
C ARG A 459 9.95 -12.31 -3.46
N GLY A 460 9.76 -11.73 -2.29
CA GLY A 460 10.01 -10.31 -2.02
C GLY A 460 11.41 -10.13 -1.43
N ARG A 461 11.92 -8.91 -1.46
CA ARG A 461 13.16 -8.54 -0.75
C ARG A 461 12.79 -7.76 0.50
N MET A 462 13.45 -8.02 1.62
CA MET A 462 13.23 -7.30 2.86
C MET A 462 14.55 -6.86 3.45
N LEU A 463 14.65 -5.55 3.71
CA LEU A 463 15.78 -4.98 4.43
C LEU A 463 15.43 -4.93 5.93
N VAL A 464 16.26 -5.56 6.76
CA VAL A 464 16.19 -5.45 8.21
C VAL A 464 17.32 -4.55 8.67
N MET A 465 16.99 -3.45 9.34
CA MET A 465 17.97 -2.44 9.71
C MET A 465 17.82 -1.93 11.14
N VAL A 466 18.70 -1.02 11.56
CA VAL A 466 18.68 -0.49 12.93
C VAL A 466 17.43 0.38 13.18
N PRO A 467 17.00 0.52 14.45
CA PRO A 467 15.94 1.44 14.83
C PRO A 467 16.24 2.87 14.38
N ILE A 468 15.19 3.68 14.24
CA ILE A 468 15.35 5.13 14.13
C ILE A 468 15.62 5.67 15.54
N TYR A 469 16.90 5.85 15.89
CA TYR A 469 17.27 6.38 17.21
C TYR A 469 16.97 7.87 17.35
N VAL A 470 16.90 8.60 16.23
CA VAL A 470 16.57 10.03 16.20
C VAL A 470 15.05 10.19 16.27
N ASP A 471 14.57 10.47 17.47
CA ASP A 471 13.19 10.91 17.69
C ASP A 471 13.19 12.39 18.00
N TRP A 472 12.64 13.17 17.07
CA TRP A 472 12.53 14.62 17.17
C TRP A 472 11.73 15.04 18.42
N ASN A 473 10.78 14.22 18.88
CA ASN A 473 10.01 14.50 20.10
C ASN A 473 10.85 14.35 21.38
N ARG A 474 11.92 13.56 21.35
CA ARG A 474 12.73 13.26 22.54
C ARG A 474 13.86 14.26 22.78
N MET A 475 14.20 15.06 21.77
CA MET A 475 15.17 16.15 21.92
C MET A 475 14.62 17.35 22.73
N GLY A 476 13.33 17.32 23.10
CA GLY A 476 12.69 18.33 23.95
C GLY A 476 12.73 19.71 23.33
N TRP A 477 12.58 19.83 22.01
CA TRP A 477 12.58 21.12 21.32
C TRP A 477 11.45 22.02 21.80
N ASP A 478 10.29 21.44 22.12
CA ASP A 478 9.16 22.14 22.74
C ASP A 478 9.49 22.73 24.13
N ARG A 479 10.63 22.35 24.72
CA ARG A 479 11.14 22.84 26.01
C ARG A 479 12.37 23.75 25.90
N ARG A 480 12.86 24.07 24.69
CA ARG A 480 14.00 24.98 24.49
C ARG A 480 13.58 26.32 23.94
#